data_AF-A0A182UA21-F1
#
_entry.id   AF-A0A182UA21-F1
#
_cell.length_a   1.000
_cell.length_b   1.000
_cell.length_c   1.000
_cell.angle_alpha   90.00
_cell.angle_beta   90.00
_cell.angle_gamma   90.00
#
_symmetry.space_group_name_H-M   'P 1'
#
loop_
_entity.id
_entity.type
_entity.pdbx_description
1 polymer ?
#
loop_
_entity_poly.entity_id
_entity_poly.type
_entity_poly.pdbx_seq_one_letter_code
_entity_poly.pdbx_strand_id
1 'polypeptide(L)'
;MTKGSRWDNAQGGYAIGNAERPLLKAKIGWLDALAQDTQEYYFPNNTGGGPSVKSRYVTALYFTFTSLTSVGFGNVAPNTDAEKIFTICVMLVGSLMYASIFGNVSAIIQRLYSGTARYHTQMLRVREFIRFHQIPNPLRQRLEEYFQHAWTYTNGIDMNSVLKGFPECLQADICLHLNRNLLNNCSAFEAASPGCLRALSLKFKTTHAPPGDILVHKGDVLTYLYFIARGSIEILKDDVVMAILGKW
;
A
#
# COMPACT_ATOMS: atom_id res chain seq x y z
N MET A 1 35.38 24.22 17.85
CA MET A 1 34.45 23.76 18.91
C MET A 1 33.82 25.00 19.49
N THR A 2 32.54 25.31 19.27
CA THR A 2 31.42 24.65 19.97
C THR A 2 30.09 24.81 19.22
N LYS A 3 29.43 23.65 19.04
CA LYS A 3 27.99 23.37 18.95
C LYS A 3 27.02 24.57 18.86
N GLY A 4 26.22 24.63 17.79
CA GLY A 4 24.78 24.46 18.00
C GLY A 4 23.86 24.95 16.87
N SER A 5 24.25 24.79 15.60
CA SER A 5 23.46 25.12 14.41
C SER A 5 22.41 24.03 14.06
N ARG A 6 21.45 23.76 14.97
CA ARG A 6 20.48 22.66 14.73
C ARG A 6 19.04 22.92 15.23
N TRP A 7 18.63 24.16 15.44
CA TRP A 7 17.36 24.43 16.15
C TRP A 7 16.50 25.57 15.56
N ASP A 8 16.58 25.80 14.25
CA ASP A 8 16.09 27.04 13.65
C ASP A 8 14.56 27.19 13.61
N ASN A 9 13.79 26.10 13.63
CA ASN A 9 12.33 26.20 13.48
C ASN A 9 11.58 26.61 14.77
N ALA A 10 12.15 26.33 15.95
CA ALA A 10 11.57 26.75 17.23
C ALA A 10 12.01 28.15 17.66
N GLN A 11 13.00 28.73 16.97
CA GLN A 11 13.54 30.04 17.29
C GLN A 11 12.72 31.20 16.70
N GLY A 12 11.87 30.99 15.69
CA GLY A 12 11.15 32.09 15.03
C GLY A 12 10.26 32.90 15.98
N GLY A 13 9.33 32.25 16.68
CA GLY A 13 8.43 32.92 17.62
C GLY A 13 9.15 33.49 18.86
N TYR A 14 10.21 32.82 19.32
CA TYR A 14 11.08 33.30 20.40
C TYR A 14 11.92 34.52 19.99
N ALA A 15 12.48 34.51 18.77
CA ALA A 15 13.26 35.61 18.24
C ALA A 15 12.40 36.86 18.04
N ILE A 16 11.18 36.72 17.53
CA ILE A 16 10.23 37.83 17.38
C ILE A 16 9.87 38.40 18.75
N GLY A 17 9.41 37.56 19.68
CA GLY A 17 9.05 38.02 21.01
C GLY A 17 10.22 38.68 21.77
N ASN A 18 11.44 38.16 21.64
CA ASN A 18 12.62 38.73 22.29
C ASN A 18 13.11 40.03 21.61
N ALA A 19 12.93 40.17 20.30
CA ALA A 19 13.28 41.37 19.54
C ALA A 19 12.26 42.51 19.72
N GLU A 20 10.97 42.20 19.84
CA GLU A 20 9.90 43.21 20.00
C GLU A 20 9.79 43.73 21.44
N ARG A 21 10.08 42.89 22.43
CA ARG A 21 9.96 43.23 23.85
C ARG A 21 10.68 44.52 24.30
N PRO A 22 11.92 44.85 23.85
CA PRO A 22 12.55 46.14 24.18
C PRO A 22 12.00 47.34 23.40
N LEU A 23 11.27 47.12 22.30
CA LEU A 23 10.73 48.16 21.41
C LEU A 23 9.30 48.56 21.77
N LEU A 24 8.55 47.68 22.44
CA LEU A 24 7.14 47.90 22.80
C LEU A 24 7.01 48.79 24.05
N LYS A 25 6.22 49.88 23.93
CA LYS A 25 5.88 50.76 25.06
C LYS A 25 4.94 50.09 26.09
N ALA A 26 4.14 49.12 25.64
CA ALA A 26 3.27 48.31 26.49
C ALA A 26 3.76 46.85 26.46
N LYS A 27 3.91 46.22 27.63
CA LYS A 27 4.39 44.83 27.78
C LYS A 27 3.27 43.84 27.46
N ILE A 28 2.90 43.74 26.18
CA ILE A 28 1.75 42.96 25.68
C ILE A 28 2.14 41.70 24.90
N GLY A 29 3.44 41.46 24.67
CA GLY A 29 3.89 40.31 23.88
C GLY A 29 3.68 38.97 24.60
N TRP A 30 3.72 37.87 23.85
CA TRP A 30 3.45 36.54 24.41
C TRP A 30 4.44 36.11 25.51
N LEU A 31 5.68 36.62 25.47
CA LEU A 31 6.70 36.39 26.52
C LEU A 31 6.35 37.09 27.84
N ASP A 32 5.72 38.26 27.78
CA ASP A 32 5.30 39.00 28.98
C ASP A 32 4.05 38.35 29.59
N ALA A 33 3.12 37.83 28.76
CA ALA A 33 2.00 37.01 29.21
C ALA A 33 2.47 35.71 29.89
N LEU A 34 3.44 35.01 29.29
CA LEU A 34 4.04 33.81 29.88
C LEU A 34 4.70 34.10 31.24
N ALA A 35 5.39 35.24 31.37
CA ALA A 35 6.01 35.65 32.62
C ALA A 35 4.99 35.98 33.73
N GLN A 36 3.81 36.48 33.34
CA GLN A 36 2.68 36.66 34.25
C GLN A 36 2.13 35.31 34.74
N ASP A 37 1.94 34.37 33.82
CA ASP A 37 1.38 33.05 34.12
C ASP A 37 2.31 32.19 34.98
N THR A 38 3.62 32.29 34.78
CA THR A 38 4.61 31.55 35.58
C THR A 38 5.03 32.28 36.86
N GLN A 39 4.52 33.49 37.10
CA GLN A 39 4.95 34.41 38.16
C GLN A 39 6.46 34.74 38.17
N GLU A 40 7.14 34.51 37.04
CA GLU A 40 8.57 34.80 36.86
C GLU A 40 8.71 36.13 36.11
N TYR A 41 8.53 37.24 36.79
CA TYR A 41 8.52 38.57 36.16
C TYR A 41 9.91 39.01 35.68
N TYR A 42 9.91 39.83 34.62
CA TYR A 42 11.12 40.49 34.14
C TYR A 42 11.42 41.78 34.92
N PHE A 43 12.70 42.08 35.12
CA PHE A 43 13.09 43.31 35.82
C PHE A 43 12.71 44.57 35.03
N PRO A 44 12.33 45.68 35.71
CA PRO A 44 11.92 46.92 35.07
C PRO A 44 13.00 47.57 34.20
N ASN A 45 14.29 47.33 34.50
CA ASN A 45 15.43 47.87 33.75
C ASN A 45 15.80 47.05 32.50
N ASN A 46 15.02 46.03 32.13
CA ASN A 46 15.31 45.11 31.00
C ASN A 46 16.66 44.37 31.08
N THR A 47 17.35 44.44 32.23
CA THR A 47 18.70 43.88 32.45
C THR A 47 18.70 42.41 32.86
N GLY A 48 17.54 41.77 32.99
CA GLY A 48 17.42 40.34 33.31
C GLY A 48 16.03 39.92 33.82
N GLY A 49 15.93 38.68 34.29
CA GLY A 49 14.69 38.10 34.82
C GLY A 49 13.84 37.40 33.76
N GLY A 50 12.61 37.09 34.12
CA GLY A 50 11.68 36.33 33.27
C GLY A 50 11.80 34.81 33.41
N PRO A 51 10.94 34.07 32.71
CA PRO A 51 10.86 32.63 32.85
C PRO A 51 12.14 31.90 32.41
N SER A 52 12.38 30.70 32.93
CA SER A 52 13.57 29.92 32.56
C SER A 52 13.68 29.68 31.03
N VAL A 53 14.91 29.55 30.50
CA VAL A 53 15.14 29.28 29.06
C VAL A 53 14.41 28.02 28.60
N LYS A 54 14.36 26.99 29.45
CA LYS A 54 13.60 25.75 29.21
C LYS A 54 12.10 26.04 29.09
N SER A 55 11.54 26.84 29.99
CA SER A 55 10.12 27.22 29.96
C SER A 55 9.78 27.97 28.67
N ARG A 56 10.57 29.00 28.30
CA ARG A 56 10.37 29.76 27.06
C ARG A 56 10.41 28.87 25.81
N TYR A 57 11.36 27.92 25.75
CA TYR A 57 11.50 27.01 24.62
C TYR A 57 10.35 26.00 24.53
N VAL A 58 9.94 25.40 25.65
CA VAL A 58 8.83 24.45 25.69
C VAL A 58 7.52 25.15 25.33
N THR A 59 7.29 26.37 25.81
CA THR A 59 6.11 27.16 25.46
C THR A 59 6.11 27.58 24.00
N ALA A 60 7.24 28.01 23.44
CA ALA A 60 7.35 28.32 22.02
C ALA A 60 7.08 27.09 21.15
N LEU A 61 7.65 25.93 21.51
CA LEU A 61 7.35 24.67 20.84
C LEU A 61 5.87 24.31 20.94
N TYR A 62 5.29 24.41 22.13
CA TYR A 62 3.86 24.17 22.35
C TYR A 62 2.99 25.07 21.45
N PHE A 63 3.29 26.36 21.36
CA PHE A 63 2.61 27.28 20.45
C PHE A 63 2.74 26.86 18.98
N THR A 64 3.95 26.49 18.54
CA THR A 64 4.16 26.03 17.15
C THR A 64 3.42 24.73 16.85
N PHE A 65 3.44 23.74 17.76
CA PHE A 65 2.73 22.47 17.57
C PHE A 65 1.22 22.64 17.59
N THR A 66 0.68 23.49 18.47
CA THR A 66 -0.77 23.73 18.58
C THR A 66 -1.31 24.54 17.40
N SER A 67 -0.49 25.45 16.85
CA SER A 67 -0.79 26.17 15.61
C SER A 67 -0.70 25.24 14.39
N LEU A 68 0.33 24.39 14.32
CA LEU A 68 0.54 23.42 13.24
C LEU A 68 -0.56 22.35 13.18
N THR A 69 -1.00 21.85 14.34
CA THR A 69 -2.05 20.83 14.44
C THR A 69 -3.47 21.40 14.38
N SER A 70 -3.61 22.71 14.17
CA SER A 70 -4.90 23.43 14.13
C SER A 70 -5.75 23.26 15.41
N VAL A 71 -5.13 22.89 16.53
CA VAL A 71 -5.83 22.72 17.82
C VAL A 71 -6.08 24.08 18.48
N GLY A 72 -5.07 24.96 18.48
CA GLY A 72 -5.22 26.35 18.89
C GLY A 72 -5.83 26.58 20.27
N PHE A 73 -5.25 25.98 21.33
CA PHE A 73 -5.78 26.08 22.71
C PHE A 73 -5.90 27.51 23.27
N GLY A 74 -5.24 28.52 22.67
CA GLY A 74 -5.37 29.92 23.06
C GLY A 74 -4.56 30.36 24.29
N ASN A 75 -3.91 29.43 25.00
CA ASN A 75 -3.08 29.73 26.17
C ASN A 75 -1.85 30.60 25.84
N VAL A 76 -1.39 30.57 24.60
CA VAL A 76 -0.35 31.47 24.07
C VAL A 76 -0.91 32.00 22.77
N ALA A 77 -1.10 33.32 22.69
CA ALA A 77 -1.73 33.96 21.55
C ALA A 77 -0.84 35.12 21.03
N PRO A 78 -0.80 35.34 19.70
CA PRO A 78 -0.11 36.48 19.13
C PRO A 78 -0.89 37.76 19.44
N ASN A 79 -0.28 38.68 20.18
CA ASN A 79 -0.90 39.93 20.59
C ASN A 79 -0.45 41.09 19.68
N THR A 80 0.80 41.07 19.21
CA THR A 80 1.34 42.09 18.30
C THR A 80 1.02 41.78 16.84
N ASP A 81 1.01 42.82 15.99
CA ASP A 81 0.71 42.63 14.56
C ASP A 81 1.78 41.80 13.84
N ALA A 82 3.05 41.89 14.27
CA ALA A 82 4.11 41.04 13.74
C ALA A 82 3.97 39.57 14.20
N GLU A 83 3.62 39.34 15.48
CA GLU A 83 3.31 37.99 15.98
C GLU A 83 2.13 37.37 15.21
N LYS A 84 1.11 38.16 14.87
CA LYS A 84 -0.05 37.72 14.06
C LYS A 84 0.35 37.35 12.63
N ILE A 85 1.14 38.20 11.95
CA ILE A 85 1.63 37.91 10.59
C ILE A 85 2.47 36.63 10.58
N PHE A 86 3.39 36.48 11.55
CA PHE A 86 4.18 35.26 11.69
C PHE A 86 3.31 34.03 11.92
N THR A 87 2.30 34.13 12.79
CA THR A 87 1.36 33.03 13.06
C THR A 87 0.59 32.64 11.80
N ILE A 88 0.11 33.60 11.00
CA ILE A 88 -0.57 33.32 9.72
C ILE A 88 0.36 32.55 8.77
N CYS A 89 1.61 32.99 8.61
CA CYS A 89 2.59 32.30 7.77
C CYS A 89 2.86 30.86 8.26
N VAL A 90 3.02 30.67 9.57
CA VAL A 90 3.23 29.35 10.18
C VAL A 90 2.02 28.44 10.00
N MET A 91 0.80 28.98 10.14
CA MET A 91 -0.43 28.22 9.91
C MET A 91 -0.58 27.78 8.45
N LEU A 92 -0.26 28.66 7.49
CA LEU A 92 -0.30 28.32 6.06
C LEU A 92 0.70 27.22 5.71
N VAL A 93 1.98 27.38 6.08
CA VAL A 93 3.02 26.36 5.85
C VAL A 93 2.66 25.07 6.58
N GLY A 94 2.16 25.19 7.80
CA GLY A 94 1.77 24.06 8.63
C GLY A 94 0.62 23.26 8.03
N SER A 95 -0.41 23.92 7.51
CA SER A 95 -1.55 23.28 6.86
C SER A 95 -1.13 22.51 5.60
N LEU A 96 -0.23 23.08 4.78
CA LEU A 96 0.30 22.42 3.59
C LEU A 96 1.14 21.19 3.95
N MET A 97 1.99 21.32 4.97
CA MET A 97 2.80 20.22 5.48
C MET A 97 1.92 19.10 6.04
N TYR A 98 0.90 19.44 6.83
CA TYR A 98 -0.05 18.49 7.39
C TYR A 98 -0.80 17.73 6.28
N ALA A 99 -1.34 18.45 5.28
CA ALA A 99 -2.02 17.85 4.15
C ALA A 99 -1.11 16.89 3.36
N SER A 100 0.15 17.27 3.13
CA SER A 100 1.12 16.43 2.42
C SER A 100 1.48 15.15 3.21
N ILE A 101 1.75 15.27 4.51
CA ILE A 101 2.08 14.13 5.36
C ILE A 101 0.91 13.16 5.40
N PHE A 102 -0.31 13.63 5.70
CA PHE A 102 -1.49 12.78 5.75
C PHE A 102 -1.84 12.17 4.39
N GLY A 103 -1.66 12.91 3.30
CA GLY A 103 -1.84 12.40 1.94
C GLY A 103 -0.87 11.25 1.63
N ASN A 104 0.42 11.42 1.95
CA ASN A 104 1.43 10.39 1.76
C ASN A 104 1.20 9.17 2.65
N VAL A 105 0.86 9.36 3.93
CA VAL A 105 0.53 8.26 4.85
C VAL A 105 -0.69 7.50 4.36
N SER A 106 -1.76 8.19 3.94
CA SER A 106 -2.95 7.57 3.36
C SER A 106 -2.62 6.76 2.11
N ALA A 107 -1.79 7.31 1.21
CA ALA A 107 -1.36 6.60 0.00
C ALA A 107 -0.51 5.36 0.32
N ILE A 108 0.37 5.42 1.32
CA ILE A 108 1.16 4.26 1.79
C ILE A 108 0.23 3.19 2.36
N ILE A 109 -0.73 3.58 3.21
CA ILE A 109 -1.73 2.67 3.78
C ILE A 109 -2.52 1.98 2.66
N GLN A 110 -3.04 2.74 1.69
CA GLN A 110 -3.77 2.18 0.55
C GLN A 110 -2.93 1.19 -0.26
N ARG A 111 -1.64 1.49 -0.49
CA ARG A 111 -0.70 0.57 -1.18
C ARG A 111 -0.39 -0.67 -0.35
N LEU A 112 -0.29 -0.56 0.98
CA LEU A 112 -0.07 -1.70 1.85
C LEU A 112 -1.25 -2.67 1.80
N TYR A 113 -2.47 -2.14 1.77
CA TYR A 113 -3.69 -2.94 1.69
C TYR A 113 -4.12 -3.32 0.26
N SER A 114 -3.45 -2.84 -0.79
CA SER A 114 -3.86 -3.09 -2.18
C SER A 114 -3.80 -4.56 -2.57
N GLY A 115 -2.91 -5.36 -1.96
CA GLY A 115 -2.81 -6.80 -2.20
C GLY A 115 -4.08 -7.56 -1.83
N THR A 116 -4.59 -7.33 -0.61
CA THR A 116 -5.83 -7.96 -0.12
C THR A 116 -7.07 -7.34 -0.77
N ALA A 117 -7.04 -6.03 -1.05
CA ALA A 117 -8.16 -5.33 -1.70
C ALA A 117 -8.50 -5.92 -3.08
N ARG A 118 -7.49 -6.32 -3.86
CA ARG A 118 -7.71 -6.92 -5.18
C ARG A 118 -8.40 -8.28 -5.08
N TYR A 119 -7.97 -9.13 -4.15
CA TYR A 119 -8.62 -10.42 -3.88
C TYR A 119 -10.09 -10.23 -3.52
N HIS A 120 -10.37 -9.37 -2.53
CA HIS A 120 -11.73 -9.12 -2.08
C HIS A 120 -12.61 -8.55 -3.19
N THR A 121 -12.09 -7.61 -4.00
CA THR A 121 -12.84 -7.02 -5.11
C THR A 121 -13.24 -8.08 -6.14
N GLN A 122 -12.33 -8.98 -6.51
CA GLN A 122 -12.63 -10.03 -7.49
C GLN A 122 -13.54 -11.12 -6.90
N MET A 123 -13.33 -11.52 -5.65
CA MET A 123 -14.22 -12.46 -4.95
C MET A 123 -15.65 -11.92 -4.82
N LEU A 124 -15.80 -10.61 -4.57
CA LEU A 124 -17.11 -9.96 -4.55
C LEU A 124 -17.82 -10.08 -5.90
N ARG A 125 -17.11 -9.88 -7.02
CA ARG A 125 -17.69 -10.06 -8.37
C ARG A 125 -18.15 -11.50 -8.60
N VAL A 126 -17.37 -12.49 -8.16
CA VAL A 126 -17.76 -13.91 -8.24
C VAL A 126 -19.04 -14.17 -7.43
N ARG A 127 -19.11 -13.63 -6.21
CA ARG A 127 -20.31 -13.75 -5.36
C ARG A 127 -21.54 -13.06 -5.93
N GLU A 128 -21.36 -11.88 -6.52
CA GLU A 128 -22.44 -11.17 -7.22
C GLU A 128 -22.94 -11.97 -8.42
N PHE A 129 -22.04 -12.56 -9.20
CA PHE A 129 -22.39 -13.46 -10.31
C PHE A 129 -23.20 -14.68 -9.83
N ILE A 130 -22.74 -15.34 -8.77
CA ILE A 130 -23.44 -16.46 -8.12
C ILE A 130 -24.85 -16.04 -7.69
N ARG A 131 -24.98 -14.87 -7.06
CA ARG A 131 -26.26 -14.37 -6.56
C ARG A 131 -27.20 -13.99 -7.70
N PHE A 132 -26.68 -13.32 -8.73
CA PHE A 132 -27.45 -12.87 -9.89
C PHE A 132 -28.04 -14.05 -10.67
N HIS A 133 -27.24 -15.10 -10.90
CA HIS A 133 -27.67 -16.30 -11.62
C HIS A 133 -28.33 -17.35 -10.72
N GLN A 134 -28.52 -17.07 -9.42
CA GLN A 134 -29.10 -18.00 -8.44
C GLN A 134 -28.45 -19.40 -8.46
N ILE A 135 -27.12 -19.43 -8.48
CA ILE A 135 -26.36 -20.67 -8.56
C ILE A 135 -26.58 -21.52 -7.29
N PRO A 136 -26.91 -22.82 -7.42
CA PRO A 136 -27.16 -23.69 -6.28
C PRO A 136 -25.91 -23.88 -5.40
N ASN A 137 -26.12 -24.06 -4.10
CA ASN A 137 -25.07 -24.18 -3.08
C ASN A 137 -23.88 -25.12 -3.44
N PRO A 138 -24.07 -26.34 -3.98
CA PRO A 138 -22.94 -27.20 -4.34
C PRO A 138 -22.04 -26.61 -5.43
N LEU A 139 -22.63 -25.97 -6.45
CA LEU A 139 -21.86 -25.33 -7.52
C LEU A 139 -21.22 -24.02 -7.04
N ARG A 140 -21.92 -23.28 -6.17
CA ARG A 140 -21.36 -22.09 -5.51
C ARG A 140 -20.07 -22.42 -4.76
N GLN A 141 -20.09 -23.45 -3.92
CA GLN A 141 -18.93 -23.83 -3.12
C GLN A 141 -17.74 -24.19 -4.01
N ARG A 142 -17.97 -24.99 -5.07
CA ARG A 142 -16.93 -25.32 -6.06
C ARG A 142 -16.34 -24.08 -6.74
N LEU A 143 -17.17 -23.10 -7.10
CA LEU A 143 -16.71 -21.85 -7.71
C LEU A 143 -15.84 -21.03 -6.75
N GLU A 144 -16.25 -20.88 -5.49
CA GLU A 144 -15.49 -20.12 -4.48
C GLU A 144 -14.15 -20.81 -4.15
N GLU A 145 -14.16 -22.13 -3.95
CA GLU A 145 -12.96 -22.93 -3.69
C GLU A 145 -11.99 -22.88 -4.87
N TYR A 146 -12.48 -23.05 -6.10
CA TYR A 146 -11.67 -22.91 -7.30
C TYR A 146 -11.02 -21.53 -7.38
N PHE A 147 -11.78 -20.47 -7.17
CA PHE A 147 -11.25 -19.10 -7.22
C PHE A 147 -10.18 -18.86 -6.15
N GLN A 148 -10.40 -19.34 -4.92
CA GLN A 148 -9.43 -19.21 -3.84
C GLN A 148 -8.13 -19.99 -4.14
N HIS A 149 -8.24 -21.21 -4.66
CA HIS A 149 -7.08 -22.01 -5.08
C HIS A 149 -6.33 -21.36 -6.25
N ALA A 150 -7.05 -20.90 -7.28
CA ALA A 150 -6.45 -20.21 -8.41
C ALA A 150 -5.73 -18.93 -7.98
N TRP A 151 -6.32 -18.17 -7.04
CA TRP A 151 -5.73 -16.94 -6.53
C TRP A 151 -4.46 -17.18 -5.72
N THR A 152 -4.47 -18.17 -4.82
CA THR A 152 -3.29 -18.51 -4.00
C THR A 152 -2.13 -19.02 -4.85
N TYR A 153 -2.42 -19.74 -5.94
CA TYR A 153 -1.40 -20.23 -6.85
C TYR A 153 -0.83 -19.15 -7.77
N THR A 154 -1.68 -18.30 -8.34
CA THR A 154 -1.28 -17.28 -9.33
C THR A 154 -0.96 -15.92 -8.72
N ASN A 155 -1.20 -15.72 -7.42
CA ASN A 155 -1.24 -14.41 -6.76
C ASN A 155 -2.19 -13.41 -7.46
N GLY A 156 -3.21 -13.91 -8.16
CA GLY A 156 -4.13 -13.12 -8.97
C GLY A 156 -3.49 -12.53 -10.24
N ILE A 157 -2.32 -13.00 -10.67
CA ILE A 157 -1.68 -12.54 -11.91
C ILE A 157 -2.32 -13.28 -13.09
N ASP A 158 -2.97 -12.53 -13.98
CA ASP A 158 -3.46 -13.08 -15.24
C ASP A 158 -2.30 -13.13 -16.24
N MET A 159 -1.76 -14.33 -16.46
CA MET A 159 -0.63 -14.56 -17.37
C MET A 159 -0.91 -14.05 -18.78
N ASN A 160 -2.15 -14.16 -19.28
CA ASN A 160 -2.48 -13.68 -20.63
C ASN A 160 -2.41 -12.15 -20.70
N SER A 161 -2.85 -11.46 -19.65
CA SER A 161 -2.74 -9.99 -19.58
C SER A 161 -1.29 -9.52 -19.55
N VAL A 162 -0.41 -10.26 -18.84
CA VAL A 162 1.02 -9.95 -18.74
C VAL A 162 1.71 -10.20 -20.08
N LEU A 163 1.45 -11.34 -20.73
CA LEU A 163 2.08 -11.70 -22.00
C LEU A 163 1.73 -10.70 -23.12
N LYS A 164 0.50 -10.15 -23.15
CA LYS A 164 0.10 -9.11 -24.10
C LYS A 164 0.93 -7.83 -24.05
N GLY A 165 1.63 -7.57 -22.93
CA GLY A 165 2.53 -6.42 -22.79
C GLY A 165 3.87 -6.59 -23.52
N PHE A 166 4.19 -7.80 -23.99
CA PHE A 166 5.46 -8.11 -24.65
C PHE A 166 5.27 -8.41 -26.14
N PRO A 167 6.28 -8.16 -27.00
CA PRO A 167 6.30 -8.63 -28.39
C PRO A 167 6.19 -10.15 -28.50
N GLU A 168 5.64 -10.65 -29.61
CA GLU A 168 5.38 -12.08 -29.84
C GLU A 168 6.63 -12.98 -29.66
N CYS A 169 7.81 -12.50 -30.07
CA CYS A 169 9.07 -13.24 -29.87
C CYS A 169 9.37 -13.48 -28.38
N LEU A 170 9.19 -12.47 -27.54
CA LEU A 170 9.39 -12.60 -26.09
C LEU A 170 8.29 -13.44 -25.43
N GLN A 171 7.06 -13.34 -25.91
CA GLN A 171 5.97 -14.22 -25.45
C GLN A 171 6.32 -15.69 -25.71
N ALA A 172 6.84 -16.01 -26.90
CA ALA A 172 7.23 -17.38 -27.25
C ALA A 172 8.34 -17.91 -26.35
N ASP A 173 9.35 -17.09 -26.03
CA ASP A 173 10.45 -17.47 -25.15
C ASP A 173 9.99 -17.65 -23.69
N ILE A 174 9.09 -16.78 -23.19
CA ILE A 174 8.47 -16.94 -21.87
C ILE A 174 7.66 -18.23 -21.82
N CYS A 175 6.78 -18.47 -22.80
CA CYS A 175 5.96 -19.67 -22.86
C CYS A 175 6.80 -20.95 -22.98
N LEU A 176 7.91 -20.90 -23.74
CA LEU A 176 8.86 -22.00 -23.84
C LEU A 176 9.49 -22.29 -22.46
N HIS A 177 9.89 -21.25 -21.74
CA HIS A 177 10.45 -21.39 -20.40
C HIS A 177 9.44 -21.96 -19.40
N LEU A 178 8.19 -21.50 -19.42
CA LEU A 178 7.13 -21.97 -18.52
C LEU A 178 6.81 -23.46 -18.75
N ASN A 179 6.78 -23.89 -20.01
CA ASN A 179 6.45 -25.25 -20.41
C ASN A 179 7.67 -26.19 -20.49
N ARG A 180 8.88 -25.71 -20.19
CA ARG A 180 10.14 -26.46 -20.39
C ARG A 180 10.17 -27.84 -19.75
N ASN A 181 9.57 -28.00 -18.57
CA ASN A 181 9.57 -29.28 -17.86
C ASN A 181 8.76 -30.34 -18.61
N LEU A 182 7.68 -29.93 -19.26
CA LEU A 182 6.83 -30.80 -20.07
C LEU A 182 7.48 -31.10 -21.42
N LEU A 183 8.02 -30.07 -22.07
CA LEU A 183 8.65 -30.19 -23.39
C LEU A 183 9.93 -31.03 -23.35
N ASN A 184 10.71 -30.97 -22.26
CA ASN A 184 11.96 -31.71 -22.15
C ASN A 184 11.77 -33.15 -21.64
N ASN A 185 10.72 -33.43 -20.85
CA ASN A 185 10.52 -34.76 -20.25
C ASN A 185 9.65 -35.69 -21.09
N CYS A 186 8.86 -35.14 -22.02
CA CYS A 186 7.96 -35.95 -22.83
C CYS A 186 8.65 -36.37 -24.14
N SER A 187 8.79 -37.68 -24.35
CA SER A 187 9.40 -38.26 -25.55
C SER A 187 8.72 -37.85 -26.86
N ALA A 188 7.45 -37.43 -26.81
CA ALA A 188 6.72 -36.94 -27.97
C ALA A 188 7.31 -35.65 -28.57
N PHE A 189 8.08 -34.87 -27.79
CA PHE A 189 8.66 -33.60 -28.24
C PHE A 189 10.18 -33.66 -28.47
N GLU A 190 10.83 -34.81 -28.26
CA GLU A 190 12.29 -34.94 -28.35
C GLU A 190 12.83 -34.65 -29.76
N ALA A 191 12.10 -35.04 -30.80
CA ALA A 191 12.46 -34.79 -32.20
C ALA A 191 11.95 -33.44 -32.74
N ALA A 192 11.29 -32.62 -31.93
CA ALA A 192 10.68 -31.37 -32.40
C ALA A 192 11.73 -30.27 -32.56
N SER A 193 11.66 -29.52 -33.66
CA SER A 193 12.54 -28.37 -33.88
C SER A 193 12.27 -27.24 -32.88
N PRO A 194 13.26 -26.37 -32.57
CA PRO A 194 13.05 -25.24 -31.65
C PRO A 194 11.92 -24.29 -32.09
N GLY A 195 11.73 -24.12 -33.40
CA GLY A 195 10.62 -23.33 -33.96
C GLY A 195 9.26 -23.98 -33.70
N CYS A 196 9.16 -25.31 -33.81
CA CYS A 196 7.96 -26.06 -33.48
C CYS A 196 7.64 -25.96 -31.98
N LEU A 197 8.64 -26.13 -31.11
CA LEU A 197 8.47 -26.00 -29.66
C LEU A 197 7.99 -24.61 -29.25
N ARG A 198 8.50 -23.55 -29.89
CA ARG A 198 8.01 -22.18 -29.70
C ARG A 198 6.56 -22.00 -30.16
N ALA A 199 6.19 -22.55 -31.32
CA ALA A 199 4.82 -22.47 -31.81
C ALA A 199 3.83 -23.23 -30.90
N LEU A 200 4.24 -24.41 -30.41
CA LEU A 200 3.46 -25.21 -29.46
C LEU A 200 3.36 -24.53 -28.10
N SER A 201 4.45 -23.95 -27.59
CA SER A 201 4.47 -23.27 -26.29
C SER A 201 3.46 -22.13 -26.20
N LEU A 202 3.26 -21.39 -27.30
CA LEU A 202 2.25 -20.33 -27.40
C LEU A 202 0.81 -20.85 -27.37
N LYS A 203 0.57 -22.12 -27.73
CA LYS A 203 -0.76 -22.74 -27.74
C LYS A 203 -1.08 -23.50 -26.45
N PHE A 204 -0.06 -23.90 -25.69
CA PHE A 204 -0.26 -24.54 -24.40
C PHE A 204 -0.99 -23.62 -23.42
N LYS A 205 -1.96 -24.20 -22.72
CA LYS A 205 -2.67 -23.55 -21.61
C LYS A 205 -2.43 -24.36 -20.35
N THR A 206 -2.03 -23.69 -19.28
CA THR A 206 -1.92 -24.31 -17.96
C THR A 206 -3.29 -24.27 -17.28
N THR A 207 -3.83 -25.43 -16.97
CA THR A 207 -5.09 -25.58 -16.25
C THR A 207 -4.82 -26.21 -14.89
N HIS A 208 -5.37 -25.63 -13.84
CA HIS A 208 -5.31 -26.16 -12.47
C HIS A 208 -6.64 -26.80 -12.13
N ALA A 209 -6.60 -28.06 -11.70
CA ALA A 209 -7.75 -28.80 -11.21
C ALA A 209 -7.55 -29.11 -9.72
N PRO A 210 -8.45 -28.66 -8.84
CA PRO A 210 -8.42 -29.05 -7.43
C PRO A 210 -8.82 -30.53 -7.26
N PRO A 211 -8.52 -31.15 -6.10
CA PRO A 211 -8.96 -32.51 -5.81
C PRO A 211 -10.48 -32.66 -5.93
N GLY A 212 -10.93 -33.74 -6.57
CA GLY A 212 -12.36 -34.03 -6.79
C GLY A 212 -12.99 -33.30 -7.98
N ASP A 213 -12.24 -32.48 -8.71
CA ASP A 213 -12.75 -31.84 -9.92
C ASP A 213 -12.68 -32.79 -11.13
N ILE A 214 -13.79 -32.88 -11.88
CA ILE A 214 -13.90 -33.77 -13.04
C ILE A 214 -13.57 -32.96 -14.30
N LEU A 215 -12.45 -33.30 -14.94
CA LEU A 215 -11.96 -32.61 -16.14
C LEU A 215 -12.74 -32.95 -17.42
N VAL A 216 -13.18 -34.20 -17.54
CA VAL A 216 -13.86 -34.74 -18.72
C VAL A 216 -14.94 -35.71 -18.26
N HIS A 217 -16.16 -35.56 -18.78
CA HIS A 217 -17.26 -36.48 -18.51
C HIS A 217 -17.41 -37.51 -19.63
N LYS A 218 -18.01 -38.65 -19.29
CA LYS A 218 -18.35 -39.70 -20.25
C LYS A 218 -19.35 -39.15 -21.27
N GLY A 219 -18.96 -39.15 -22.54
CA GLY A 219 -19.76 -38.62 -23.64
C GLY A 219 -19.34 -37.22 -24.11
N ASP A 220 -18.42 -36.56 -23.42
CA ASP A 220 -17.86 -35.29 -23.87
C ASP A 220 -17.00 -35.48 -25.13
N VAL A 221 -17.05 -34.52 -26.04
CA VAL A 221 -16.13 -34.46 -27.19
C VAL A 221 -14.75 -34.05 -26.69
N LEU A 222 -13.75 -34.90 -26.95
CA LEU A 222 -12.37 -34.60 -26.59
C LEU A 222 -11.78 -33.55 -27.54
N THR A 223 -11.82 -32.28 -27.12
CA THR A 223 -11.25 -31.15 -27.88
C THR A 223 -9.81 -30.81 -27.50
N TYR A 224 -9.32 -31.35 -26.39
CA TYR A 224 -8.01 -31.02 -25.83
C TYR A 224 -7.20 -32.28 -25.53
N LEU A 225 -5.89 -32.20 -25.74
CA LEU A 225 -4.92 -33.17 -25.25
C LEU A 225 -4.29 -32.64 -23.96
N TYR A 226 -4.35 -33.43 -22.90
CA TYR A 226 -3.85 -33.05 -21.59
C TYR A 226 -2.49 -33.69 -21.30
N PHE A 227 -1.64 -32.94 -20.61
CA PHE A 227 -0.35 -33.42 -20.11
C PHE A 227 -0.26 -33.10 -18.62
N ILE A 228 0.09 -34.11 -17.82
CA ILE A 228 0.17 -33.97 -16.36
C ILE A 228 1.58 -33.50 -15.99
N ALA A 229 1.70 -32.22 -15.63
CA ALA A 229 2.96 -31.64 -15.18
C ALA A 229 3.27 -31.95 -13.70
N ARG A 230 2.22 -31.98 -12.85
CA ARG A 230 2.29 -32.25 -11.41
C ARG A 230 0.98 -32.86 -10.92
N GLY A 231 1.06 -33.72 -9.90
CA GLY A 231 -0.09 -34.40 -9.31
C GLY A 231 -0.41 -35.73 -10.01
N SER A 232 -1.60 -36.25 -9.72
CA SER A 232 -2.13 -37.47 -10.30
C SER A 232 -3.61 -37.28 -10.63
N ILE A 233 -4.08 -37.97 -11.67
CA ILE A 233 -5.48 -37.96 -12.10
C ILE A 233 -6.01 -39.39 -12.07
N GLU A 234 -7.21 -39.56 -11.55
CA GLU A 234 -7.89 -40.86 -11.54
C GLU A 234 -8.89 -40.93 -12.69
N ILE A 235 -8.87 -42.03 -13.43
CA ILE A 235 -9.87 -42.33 -14.45
C ILE A 235 -10.91 -43.25 -13.84
N LEU A 236 -12.14 -42.77 -13.72
CA LEU A 236 -13.27 -43.49 -13.16
C LEU A 236 -14.18 -43.99 -14.28
N LYS A 237 -14.65 -45.23 -14.16
CA LYS A 237 -15.73 -45.78 -14.99
C LYS A 237 -16.73 -46.48 -14.09
N ASP A 238 -17.98 -46.01 -14.10
CA ASP A 238 -19.07 -46.54 -13.29
C ASP A 238 -18.68 -46.63 -11.79
N ASP A 239 -18.10 -45.54 -11.26
CA ASP A 239 -17.55 -45.39 -9.89
C ASP A 239 -16.40 -46.32 -9.50
N VAL A 240 -15.83 -47.04 -10.47
CA VAL A 240 -14.63 -47.86 -10.28
C VAL A 240 -13.41 -47.16 -10.85
N VAL A 241 -12.33 -47.09 -10.07
CA VAL A 241 -11.03 -46.55 -10.50
C VAL A 241 -10.41 -47.52 -11.52
N MET A 242 -10.29 -47.06 -12.76
CA MET A 242 -9.73 -47.85 -13.87
C MET A 242 -8.23 -47.63 -14.03
N ALA A 243 -7.76 -46.41 -13.80
CA ALA A 243 -6.35 -46.04 -13.95
C ALA A 243 -6.01 -44.82 -13.11
N ILE A 244 -4.75 -44.73 -12.70
CA ILE A 244 -4.18 -43.54 -12.07
C ILE A 244 -3.07 -43.04 -12.98
N LEU A 245 -3.24 -41.85 -13.52
CA LEU A 245 -2.26 -41.17 -14.36
C LEU A 245 -1.39 -40.29 -13.47
N GLY A 246 -0.11 -40.61 -13.37
CA GLY A 246 0.87 -39.85 -12.63
C GLY A 246 1.64 -38.85 -13.50
N LYS A 247 2.68 -38.27 -12.91
CA LYS A 247 3.64 -37.42 -13.60
C LYS A 247 4.50 -38.25 -14.57
N TRP A 248 4.82 -37.65 -15.72
CA TRP A 248 5.88 -38.10 -16.63
C TRP A 248 7.27 -37.95 -16.01
#